data_AF-A0AB74N1H5-F1
#
_entry.id   AF-A0AB74N1H5-F1
#
_cell.length_a   1.000
_cell.length_b   1.000
_cell.length_c   1.000
_cell.angle_alpha   90.00
_cell.angle_beta   90.00
_cell.angle_gamma   90.00
#
_symmetry.space_group_name_H-M   'P 1'
#
loop_
_entity.id
_entity.type
_entity.pdbx_description
1 polymer ?
#
loop_
_entity_poly.entity_id
_entity_poly.type
_entity_poly.pdbx_seq_one_letter_code
_entity_poly.pdbx_strand_id
1 'polypeptide(L)'
;MKIYEQLLSCASAQGLGKASVMLGIGLQRKNEYQQALEVFHQGTKNGNDSSARRLANAFSGKPKEGEMYFLDLSEDQERSKRYKIIEDYLSEKDYLQPKVPDLDEIVPLPPAPLPDWDGKIAFQRWFEGEAPPKPSEALMFKLANQAGVRVDNGLDLQTDLPKAVKK
;
A
#
# COMPACT_ATOMS: atom_id res chain seq x y z
N MET A 1 -2.42 -25.88 -2.34
CA MET A 1 -3.07 -24.68 -1.77
C MET A 1 -4.53 -24.99 -1.50
N LYS A 2 -5.05 -24.68 -0.31
CA LYS A 2 -6.48 -24.83 0.01
C LYS A 2 -7.29 -23.69 -0.62
N ILE A 3 -8.59 -23.89 -0.85
CA ILE A 3 -9.47 -22.86 -1.47
C ILE A 3 -9.44 -21.51 -0.74
N TYR A 4 -9.37 -21.53 0.59
CA TYR A 4 -9.22 -20.34 1.42
C TYR A 4 -7.96 -19.53 1.10
N GLU A 5 -6.83 -20.19 0.86
CA GLU A 5 -5.56 -19.53 0.52
C GLU A 5 -5.62 -18.90 -0.88
N GLN A 6 -6.33 -19.56 -1.81
CA GLN A 6 -6.56 -19.01 -3.15
C GLN A 6 -7.43 -17.75 -3.09
N LEU A 7 -8.50 -17.76 -2.30
CA LEU A 7 -9.35 -16.59 -2.10
C LEU A 7 -8.58 -15.43 -1.46
N LEU A 8 -7.77 -15.71 -0.43
CA LEU A 8 -6.93 -14.69 0.19
C LEU A 8 -5.85 -14.15 -0.76
N SER A 9 -5.22 -15.03 -1.55
CA SER A 9 -4.23 -14.62 -2.55
C SER A 9 -4.86 -13.69 -3.58
N CYS A 10 -6.04 -14.03 -4.09
CA CYS A 10 -6.80 -13.20 -5.03
C CYS A 10 -7.17 -11.83 -4.41
N ALA A 11 -7.71 -11.81 -3.20
CA ALA A 11 -8.06 -10.57 -2.52
C ALA A 11 -6.81 -9.71 -2.18
N SER A 12 -5.69 -10.34 -1.82
CA SER A 12 -4.41 -9.67 -1.61
C SER A 12 -3.91 -9.01 -2.90
N ALA A 13 -3.99 -9.71 -4.03
CA ALA A 13 -3.63 -9.17 -5.34
C ALA A 13 -4.52 -7.98 -5.76
N GLN A 14 -5.79 -7.96 -5.32
CA GLN A 14 -6.72 -6.85 -5.53
C GLN A 14 -6.49 -5.66 -4.57
N GLY A 15 -5.48 -5.71 -3.69
CA GLY A 15 -5.14 -4.60 -2.80
C GLY A 15 -5.73 -4.68 -1.39
N LEU A 16 -6.39 -5.80 -1.03
CA LEU A 16 -6.95 -5.98 0.31
C LEU A 16 -5.86 -6.41 1.31
N GLY A 17 -5.30 -5.44 2.03
CA GLY A 17 -4.21 -5.69 2.99
C GLY A 17 -4.56 -6.68 4.12
N LYS A 18 -5.83 -6.74 4.54
CA LYS A 18 -6.31 -7.76 5.51
C LYS A 18 -6.17 -9.18 4.97
N ALA A 19 -6.37 -9.38 3.67
CA ALA A 19 -6.17 -10.69 3.06
C ALA A 19 -4.70 -11.09 3.02
N SER A 20 -3.81 -10.12 2.73
CA SER A 20 -2.36 -10.31 2.76
C SER A 20 -1.89 -10.78 4.14
N VAL A 21 -2.25 -10.08 5.22
CA VAL A 21 -1.77 -10.47 6.57
C VAL A 21 -2.30 -11.84 7.00
N MET A 22 -3.55 -12.17 6.69
CA MET A 22 -4.11 -13.49 7.00
C MET A 22 -3.39 -14.60 6.25
N LEU A 23 -3.10 -14.39 4.95
CA LEU A 23 -2.38 -15.36 4.13
C LEU A 23 -0.94 -15.53 4.63
N GLY A 24 -0.23 -14.43 4.91
CA GLY A 24 1.13 -14.47 5.42
C GLY A 24 1.25 -15.23 6.75
N ILE A 25 0.28 -15.05 7.67
CA ILE A 25 0.24 -15.80 8.93
C ILE A 25 0.02 -17.30 8.67
N GLY A 26 -0.85 -17.64 7.72
CA GLY A 26 -1.08 -19.03 7.33
C GLY A 26 0.18 -19.70 6.78
N LEU A 27 0.90 -19.02 5.90
CA LEU A 27 2.16 -19.47 5.31
C LEU A 27 3.25 -19.61 6.38
N GLN A 28 3.38 -18.61 7.27
CA GLN A 28 4.32 -18.64 8.39
C GLN A 28 4.10 -19.87 9.28
N ARG A 29 2.84 -20.20 9.62
CA ARG A 29 2.50 -21.38 10.44
C ARG A 29 2.80 -22.72 9.77
N LYS A 30 2.97 -22.73 8.45
CA LYS A 30 3.42 -23.90 7.68
C LYS A 30 4.94 -23.92 7.47
N ASN A 31 5.66 -22.96 8.03
CA ASN A 31 7.09 -22.73 7.82
C ASN A 31 7.43 -22.38 6.35
N GLU A 32 6.45 -21.89 5.58
CA GLU A 32 6.64 -21.36 4.22
C GLU A 32 7.13 -19.90 4.32
N TYR A 33 8.27 -19.69 4.99
CA TYR A 33 8.69 -18.35 5.43
C TYR A 33 8.99 -17.38 4.28
N GLN A 34 9.61 -17.85 3.20
CA GLN A 34 9.88 -17.02 2.03
C GLN A 34 8.58 -16.50 1.39
N GLN A 35 7.57 -17.36 1.26
CA GLN A 35 6.28 -16.95 0.73
C GLN A 35 5.53 -16.03 1.71
N ALA A 36 5.66 -16.27 3.02
CA ALA A 36 5.12 -15.38 4.04
C ALA A 36 5.75 -13.98 3.97
N LEU A 37 7.08 -13.89 3.78
CA LEU A 37 7.81 -12.63 3.57
C LEU A 37 7.23 -11.86 2.39
N GLU A 38 7.09 -12.50 1.23
CA GLU A 38 6.54 -11.89 0.00
C GLU A 38 5.10 -11.40 0.21
N VAL A 39 4.28 -12.20 0.89
CA VAL A 39 2.87 -11.85 1.14
C VAL A 39 2.75 -10.73 2.16
N PHE A 40 3.55 -10.70 3.23
CA PHE A 40 3.58 -9.56 4.14
C PHE A 40 4.08 -8.31 3.43
N HIS A 41 5.08 -8.43 2.54
CA HIS A 41 5.58 -7.31 1.76
C HIS A 41 4.49 -6.73 0.85
N GLN A 42 3.74 -7.59 0.17
CA GLN A 42 2.54 -7.18 -0.58
C GLN A 42 1.47 -6.57 0.35
N GLY A 43 1.30 -7.09 1.56
CA GLY A 43 0.41 -6.53 2.58
C GLY A 43 0.79 -5.10 2.96
N THR A 44 2.07 -4.81 3.08
CA THR A 44 2.58 -3.45 3.31
C THR A 44 2.31 -2.54 2.10
N LYS A 45 2.50 -3.00 0.86
CA LYS A 45 2.08 -2.26 -0.36
C LYS A 45 0.60 -1.92 -0.32
N ASN A 46 -0.20 -2.88 0.15
CA ASN A 46 -1.63 -2.74 0.31
C ASN A 46 -2.05 -1.91 1.54
N GLY A 47 -1.11 -1.30 2.26
CA GLY A 47 -1.39 -0.40 3.37
C GLY A 47 -1.72 -1.10 4.69
N ASN A 48 -1.36 -2.38 4.86
CA ASN A 48 -1.59 -3.07 6.12
C ASN A 48 -0.43 -2.87 7.10
N ASP A 49 -0.67 -2.07 8.14
CA ASP A 49 0.23 -1.82 9.27
C ASP A 49 0.77 -3.13 9.88
N SER A 50 -0.09 -4.13 10.08
CA SER A 50 0.28 -5.36 10.76
C SER A 50 1.20 -6.25 9.92
N SER A 51 1.15 -6.12 8.60
CA SER A 51 2.11 -6.75 7.70
C SER A 51 3.47 -6.05 7.80
N ALA A 52 3.50 -4.72 7.81
CA ALA A 52 4.72 -3.94 8.01
C ALA A 52 5.37 -4.24 9.37
N ARG A 53 4.58 -4.28 10.45
CA ARG A 53 5.02 -4.64 11.81
C ARG A 53 5.68 -6.00 11.88
N ARG A 54 5.12 -7.00 11.19
CA ARG A 54 5.69 -8.35 11.15
C ARG A 54 7.07 -8.35 10.49
N LEU A 55 7.21 -7.62 9.38
CA LEU A 55 8.49 -7.48 8.69
C LEU A 55 9.51 -6.69 9.51
N ALA A 56 9.09 -5.61 10.16
CA ALA A 56 9.94 -4.85 11.08
C ALA A 56 10.54 -5.76 12.16
N ASN A 57 9.72 -6.58 12.80
CA ASN A 57 10.19 -7.51 13.82
C ASN A 57 11.02 -8.67 13.24
N ALA A 58 10.61 -9.23 12.09
CA ALA A 58 11.34 -10.33 11.45
C ALA A 58 12.77 -9.94 11.07
N PHE A 59 12.95 -8.77 10.44
CA PHE A 59 14.28 -8.25 10.07
C PHE A 59 15.12 -7.79 11.28
N SER A 60 14.51 -7.61 12.47
CA SER A 60 15.27 -7.19 13.67
C SER A 60 16.21 -8.28 14.21
N GLY A 61 16.10 -9.53 13.74
CA GLY A 61 16.91 -10.66 14.21
C GLY A 61 16.55 -11.16 15.61
N LYS A 62 15.64 -10.49 16.32
CA LYS A 62 15.21 -10.84 17.68
C LYS A 62 14.32 -12.09 17.76
N PRO A 63 13.35 -12.29 16.85
CA PRO A 63 12.44 -13.41 16.96
C PRO A 63 13.16 -14.75 16.81
N LYS A 64 12.78 -15.72 17.62
CA LYS A 64 13.28 -17.11 17.55
C LYS A 64 12.29 -18.02 16.84
N GLU A 65 12.76 -19.18 16.38
CA GLU A 65 11.91 -20.20 15.76
C GLU A 65 10.68 -20.51 16.64
N GLY A 66 9.50 -20.53 16.03
CA GLY A 66 8.22 -20.71 16.71
C GLY A 66 7.59 -19.42 17.27
N GLU A 67 8.31 -18.29 17.31
CA GLU A 67 7.75 -17.02 17.74
C GLU A 67 6.94 -16.31 16.65
N MET A 68 6.03 -15.43 17.09
CA MET A 68 5.02 -14.78 16.23
C MET A 68 5.60 -14.04 15.01
N TYR A 69 6.82 -13.52 15.09
CA TYR A 69 7.45 -12.71 14.03
C TYR A 69 8.61 -13.42 13.33
N PHE A 70 8.87 -14.69 13.64
CA PHE A 70 9.96 -15.43 13.01
C PHE A 70 9.63 -15.76 11.55
N LEU A 71 10.59 -15.49 10.67
CA LEU A 71 10.52 -15.76 9.22
C LEU A 71 11.84 -16.32 8.66
N ASP A 72 12.73 -16.85 9.51
CA ASP A 72 14.03 -17.40 9.08
C ASP A 72 14.85 -16.42 8.21
N LEU A 73 14.85 -15.15 8.62
CA LEU A 73 15.57 -14.08 7.92
C LEU A 73 16.86 -13.76 8.67
N SER A 74 17.90 -13.42 7.92
CA SER A 74 19.07 -12.76 8.48
C SER A 74 18.70 -11.38 9.03
N GLU A 75 19.37 -10.98 10.10
CA GLU A 75 19.22 -9.66 10.70
C GLU A 75 19.57 -8.56 9.69
N ASP A 76 18.68 -7.57 9.56
CA ASP A 76 18.88 -6.36 8.76
C ASP A 76 18.21 -5.18 9.49
N GLN A 77 19.00 -4.48 10.30
CA GLN A 77 18.51 -3.40 11.16
C GLN A 77 17.94 -2.22 10.37
N GLU A 78 18.50 -1.91 9.20
CA GLU A 78 17.97 -0.81 8.38
C GLU A 78 16.63 -1.20 7.76
N ARG A 79 16.48 -2.42 7.21
CA ARG A 79 15.16 -2.90 6.76
C ARG A 79 14.13 -2.90 7.88
N SER A 80 14.52 -3.41 9.05
CA SER A 80 13.67 -3.43 10.24
C SER A 80 13.15 -2.02 10.56
N LYS A 81 14.05 -1.03 10.57
CA LYS A 81 13.73 0.38 10.80
C LYS A 81 12.81 0.96 9.72
N ARG A 82 13.05 0.68 8.44
CA ARG A 82 12.20 1.19 7.34
C ARG A 82 10.77 0.65 7.45
N TYR A 83 10.61 -0.65 7.67
CA TYR A 83 9.29 -1.22 7.91
C TYR A 83 8.62 -0.66 9.17
N LYS A 84 9.39 -0.35 10.22
CA LYS A 84 8.84 0.26 11.44
C LYS A 84 8.31 1.67 11.18
N ILE A 85 9.05 2.51 10.46
CA ILE A 85 8.59 3.86 10.08
C ILE A 85 7.31 3.77 9.23
N ILE A 86 7.25 2.83 8.29
CA ILE A 86 6.07 2.61 7.45
C ILE A 86 4.89 2.11 8.29
N GLU A 87 5.11 1.13 9.18
CA GLU A 87 4.10 0.62 10.12
C GLU A 87 3.48 1.76 10.92
N ASP A 88 4.31 2.59 11.55
CA ASP A 88 3.86 3.68 12.41
C ASP A 88 2.98 4.66 11.61
N TYR A 89 3.42 5.04 10.40
CA TYR A 89 2.64 5.92 9.54
C TYR A 89 1.30 5.30 9.10
N LEU A 90 1.31 4.03 8.66
CA LEU A 90 0.10 3.31 8.25
C LEU A 90 -0.89 3.20 9.41
N SER A 91 -0.40 2.97 10.64
CA SER A 91 -1.23 2.88 11.84
C SER A 91 -1.83 4.24 12.23
N GLU A 92 -1.01 5.30 12.23
CA GLU A 92 -1.46 6.66 12.58
C GLU A 92 -2.44 7.25 11.54
N LYS A 93 -2.29 6.88 10.27
CA LYS A 93 -3.09 7.39 9.15
C LYS A 93 -4.11 6.38 8.61
N ASP A 94 -4.44 5.33 9.35
CA ASP A 94 -5.35 4.26 8.90
C ASP A 94 -6.70 4.79 8.38
N TYR A 95 -7.21 5.88 8.97
CA TYR A 95 -8.45 6.54 8.54
C TYR A 95 -8.40 7.09 7.10
N LEU A 96 -7.20 7.35 6.56
CA LEU A 96 -6.99 7.75 5.16
C LEU A 96 -6.77 6.55 4.24
N GLN A 97 -6.63 5.35 4.80
CA GLN A 97 -6.35 4.09 4.09
C GLN A 97 -5.14 4.21 3.13
N PRO A 98 -3.98 4.71 3.59
CA PRO A 98 -2.81 4.90 2.76
C PRO A 98 -2.34 3.59 2.11
N LYS A 99 -1.80 3.70 0.89
CA LYS A 99 -1.14 2.61 0.17
C LYS A 99 0.34 2.93 -0.01
N VAL A 100 1.15 1.90 -0.20
CA VAL A 100 2.61 2.04 -0.35
C VAL A 100 3.04 1.41 -1.69
N PRO A 101 2.61 1.96 -2.85
CA PRO A 101 2.96 1.40 -4.15
C PRO A 101 4.47 1.48 -4.44
N ASP A 102 5.17 2.43 -3.82
CA ASP A 102 6.61 2.66 -3.92
C ASP A 102 7.44 1.81 -2.94
N LEU A 103 6.86 0.78 -2.32
CA LEU A 103 7.59 -0.02 -1.31
C LEU A 103 8.85 -0.69 -1.85
N ASP A 104 8.85 -1.15 -3.11
CA ASP A 104 10.03 -1.75 -3.73
C ASP A 104 11.16 -0.72 -3.94
N GLU A 105 10.81 0.56 -4.09
CA GLU A 105 11.77 1.66 -4.21
C GLU A 105 12.29 2.13 -2.84
N ILE A 106 11.66 1.69 -1.75
CA ILE A 106 12.00 2.06 -0.38
C ILE A 106 12.73 0.91 0.34
N VAL A 107 12.22 -0.31 0.23
CA VAL A 107 12.71 -1.49 0.97
C VAL A 107 12.52 -2.75 0.11
N PRO A 108 13.21 -2.85 -1.06
CA PRO A 108 13.09 -4.00 -1.97
C PRO A 108 13.56 -5.26 -1.27
N LEU A 109 12.84 -6.39 -1.31
CA LEU A 109 13.23 -7.60 -0.56
C LEU A 109 14.67 -8.08 -0.85
N PRO A 110 15.35 -8.74 0.12
CA PRO A 110 16.66 -9.36 -0.10
C PRO A 110 16.63 -10.29 -1.33
N PRO A 111 17.73 -10.40 -2.10
CA PRO A 111 19.08 -9.91 -1.79
C PRO A 111 19.37 -8.47 -2.26
N ALA A 112 18.38 -7.72 -2.75
CA ALA A 112 18.60 -6.38 -3.27
C ALA A 112 19.19 -5.45 -2.19
N PRO A 113 20.15 -4.56 -2.52
CA PRO A 113 20.61 -3.54 -1.58
C PRO A 113 19.52 -2.52 -1.31
N LEU A 114 19.58 -1.86 -0.16
CA LEU A 114 18.65 -0.79 0.16
C LEU A 114 19.03 0.50 -0.59
N PRO A 115 18.08 1.14 -1.29
CA PRO A 115 18.31 2.44 -1.92
C PRO A 115 18.35 3.56 -0.87
N ASP A 116 18.77 4.76 -1.26
CA ASP A 116 18.59 5.95 -0.43
C ASP A 116 17.10 6.22 -0.22
N TRP A 117 16.73 6.65 0.99
CA TRP A 117 15.34 6.91 1.34
C TRP A 117 15.21 8.11 2.27
N ASP A 118 14.27 8.99 1.97
CA ASP A 118 13.98 10.23 2.70
C ASP A 118 13.10 10.01 3.94
N GLY A 119 12.74 8.75 4.24
CA GLY A 119 11.88 8.39 5.37
C GLY A 119 10.37 8.55 5.09
N LYS A 120 9.96 8.85 3.84
CA LYS A 120 8.55 9.04 3.48
C LYS A 120 8.07 8.07 2.41
N ILE A 121 6.80 7.68 2.47
CA ILE A 121 6.12 6.96 1.39
C ILE A 121 5.48 7.95 0.40
N ALA A 122 5.19 7.53 -0.83
CA ALA A 122 4.57 8.38 -1.85
C ALA A 122 3.27 9.03 -1.38
N PHE A 123 2.42 8.27 -0.68
CA PHE A 123 1.20 8.79 -0.09
C PHE A 123 1.47 9.95 0.89
N GLN A 124 2.50 9.81 1.73
CA GLN A 124 2.86 10.83 2.70
C GLN A 124 3.34 12.11 2.02
N ARG A 125 4.14 12.00 0.95
CA ARG A 125 4.58 13.16 0.17
C ARG A 125 3.39 13.88 -0.48
N TRP A 126 2.41 13.13 -0.97
CA TRP A 126 1.20 13.70 -1.55
C TRP A 126 0.29 14.35 -0.48
N PHE A 127 0.15 13.71 0.67
CA PHE A 127 -0.76 14.16 1.73
C PHE A 127 -0.21 15.36 2.53
N GLU A 128 1.10 15.37 2.81
CA GLU A 128 1.76 16.43 3.59
C GLU A 128 2.44 17.49 2.71
N GLY A 129 2.55 17.24 1.40
CA GLY A 129 3.21 18.12 0.47
C GLY A 129 2.41 19.37 0.12
N GLU A 130 2.99 20.22 -0.73
CA GLU A 130 2.28 21.37 -1.27
C GLU A 130 1.08 20.92 -2.10
N ALA A 131 0.00 21.70 -2.04
CA ALA A 131 -1.15 21.45 -2.88
C ALA A 131 -0.73 21.48 -4.37
N PRO A 132 -1.17 20.51 -5.18
CA PRO A 132 -0.82 20.51 -6.59
C PRO A 132 -1.28 21.82 -7.24
N PRO A 133 -0.53 22.33 -8.23
CA PRO A 133 -0.89 23.56 -8.91
C PRO A 133 -2.29 23.42 -9.51
N LYS A 134 -3.09 24.48 -9.42
CA LYS A 134 -4.42 24.49 -10.04
C LYS A 134 -4.29 24.19 -11.53
N PRO A 135 -5.12 23.28 -12.09
CA PRO A 135 -5.14 23.04 -13.53
C PRO A 135 -5.42 24.33 -14.29
N SER A 136 -4.85 24.49 -15.48
CA SER A 136 -5.17 25.63 -16.34
C SER A 136 -6.66 25.65 -16.70
N GLU A 137 -7.25 26.84 -16.82
CA GLU A 137 -8.65 26.99 -17.24
C GLU A 137 -8.91 26.29 -18.57
N ALA A 138 -7.99 26.41 -19.54
CA ALA A 138 -8.09 25.75 -20.84
C ALA A 138 -8.23 24.22 -20.73
N LEU A 139 -7.50 23.59 -19.80
CA LEU A 139 -7.63 22.16 -19.54
C LEU A 139 -8.99 21.84 -18.91
N MET A 140 -9.44 22.65 -17.95
CA MET A 140 -10.76 22.48 -17.32
C MET A 140 -11.89 22.58 -18.35
N PHE A 141 -11.86 23.58 -19.23
CA PHE A 141 -12.83 23.73 -20.33
C PHE A 141 -12.81 22.52 -21.28
N LYS A 142 -11.61 22.05 -21.66
CA LYS A 142 -11.48 20.88 -22.54
C LYS A 142 -12.11 19.64 -21.93
N LEU A 143 -11.82 19.35 -20.66
CA LEU A 143 -12.34 18.17 -19.95
C LEU A 143 -13.85 18.28 -19.71
N ALA A 144 -14.36 19.46 -19.31
CA ALA A 144 -15.78 19.71 -19.12
C ALA A 144 -16.55 19.53 -20.44
N ASN A 145 -16.06 20.12 -21.53
CA ASN A 145 -16.65 19.97 -22.86
C ASN A 145 -16.63 18.51 -23.35
N GLN A 146 -15.54 17.78 -23.11
CA GLN A 146 -15.44 16.36 -23.43
C GLN A 146 -16.43 15.51 -22.62
N ALA A 147 -16.64 15.85 -21.35
CA ALA A 147 -17.66 15.24 -20.50
C ALA A 147 -19.08 15.73 -20.84
N GLY A 148 -19.23 16.73 -21.71
CA GLY A 148 -20.48 17.35 -22.12
C GLY A 148 -21.17 18.12 -21.00
N VAL A 149 -20.40 18.81 -20.15
CA VAL A 149 -20.87 19.62 -19.02
C VAL A 149 -20.21 21.00 -19.02
N ARG A 150 -20.86 22.00 -18.43
CA ARG A 150 -20.32 23.34 -18.25
C ARG A 150 -19.30 23.35 -17.11
N VAL A 151 -18.23 24.12 -17.26
CA VAL A 151 -17.10 24.14 -16.31
C VAL A 151 -17.44 24.86 -15.00
N ASP A 152 -18.40 25.79 -15.04
CA ASP A 152 -18.76 26.68 -13.93
C ASP A 152 -19.74 26.03 -12.96
N ASN A 153 -20.70 25.25 -13.46
CA ASN A 153 -21.80 24.70 -12.67
C ASN A 153 -22.07 23.20 -12.89
N GLY A 154 -21.38 22.55 -13.83
CA GLY A 154 -21.54 21.12 -14.11
C GLY A 154 -22.84 20.72 -14.82
N LEU A 155 -23.66 21.67 -15.27
CA LEU A 155 -24.88 21.39 -16.03
C LEU A 155 -24.55 20.90 -17.43
N ASP A 156 -25.46 20.14 -18.03
CA ASP A 156 -25.31 19.66 -19.39
C ASP A 156 -25.22 20.82 -20.40
N LEU A 157 -24.24 20.74 -21.31
CA LEU A 157 -23.93 21.84 -22.23
C LEU A 157 -25.06 22.22 -23.18
N GLN A 158 -25.99 21.30 -23.46
CA GLN A 158 -27.06 21.53 -24.42
C GLN A 158 -28.38 21.87 -23.73
N THR A 159 -28.65 21.21 -22.62
CA THR A 159 -29.97 21.28 -21.96
C THR A 159 -30.01 22.23 -20.77
N ASP A 160 -28.85 22.63 -20.24
CA ASP A 160 -28.71 23.40 -18.99
C ASP A 160 -29.42 22.74 -17.80
N LEU A 161 -29.54 21.41 -17.85
CA LEU A 161 -30.12 20.57 -16.81
C LEU A 161 -29.05 19.67 -16.19
N PRO A 162 -29.26 19.16 -14.97
CA PRO A 162 -28.38 18.15 -14.39
C PRO A 162 -28.26 16.94 -15.32
N LYS A 163 -27.04 16.57 -15.67
CA LYS A 163 -26.80 15.42 -16.54
C LYS A 163 -27.19 14.13 -15.81
N ALA A 164 -28.06 13.33 -16.42
CA ALA A 164 -28.44 12.03 -15.85
C ALA A 164 -27.18 11.15 -15.68
N VAL A 165 -26.92 10.70 -14.45
CA VAL A 165 -25.84 9.75 -14.18
C VAL A 165 -26.17 8.46 -14.93
N LYS A 166 -25.37 8.11 -15.93
CA LYS A 166 -25.47 6.78 -16.56
C LYS A 166 -25.14 5.75 -15.48
N LYS A 167 -26.14 4.98 -15.08
CA LYS A 167 -25.97 3.81 -14.20
C LYS A 167 -25.21 2.71 -14.92
#